data_AF-A0A0X8JSL3-F1
#
_entry.id   AF-A0A0X8JSL3-F1
#
_cell.length_a   1.000
_cell.length_b   1.000
_cell.length_c   1.000
_cell.angle_alpha   90.00
_cell.angle_beta   90.00
_cell.angle_gamma   90.00
#
_symmetry.space_group_name_H-M   'P 1'
#
loop_
_entity.id
_entity.type
_entity.pdbx_description
1 polymer ?
#
loop_
_entity_poly.entity_id
_entity_poly.type
_entity_poly.pdbx_seq_one_letter_code
_entity_poly.pdbx_strand_id
1 'polypeptide(L)'
;MPVFFLEREENMSKNNENEIQEIIKWWGAHSQKIINIESKNHSFDLKILKTRLPHLLGLHYMKEEPEKVTGIELMKEIYNKNLKNKDIFKSIKENQNDFILFKVKNRVFNFKNFMENLENAEIVKNTSQNMPEIKHFIILPHKNNKYFMLGVGNNGKEDYVGTFILDNDRYFKGSKIEKIEKIYRYKNSKSKDKIAFSFDNEKLESERNKILKKVRQDGWELKKLDIGYSNDKKIVTEAVKQDGMVLSIVNSNFQKDKETVLNAVKNNGLALKFASKDIKSNKETVMEAVKQNLSALQYAGDKLKNDKEFITQIIEKNPNEFVLQYVGENLRNNKDIALNSVKNNGMQLAFVSDDLKKDREVVLEAVKENGLALEFADENLKKDGQILFEAVIQNPEAVEFSNIRKKIFKVENQENDKEIKKNEKDFVK
;
A
#
# COMPACT_ATOMS: atom_id res chain seq x y z
N MET A 1 -19.32 -19.21 -16.97
CA MET A 1 -20.60 -19.95 -16.92
C MET A 1 -21.63 -19.16 -17.70
N PRO A 2 -22.62 -19.80 -18.35
CA PRO A 2 -23.74 -19.06 -18.90
C PRO A 2 -24.46 -18.33 -17.76
N VAL A 3 -24.68 -17.02 -17.94
CA VAL A 3 -25.47 -16.21 -17.01
C VAL A 3 -26.91 -16.70 -17.11
N PHE A 4 -27.45 -17.27 -16.02
CA PHE A 4 -28.84 -17.71 -15.99
C PHE A 4 -29.75 -16.49 -15.81
N PHE A 5 -30.40 -16.07 -16.88
CA PHE A 5 -31.45 -15.05 -16.85
C PHE A 5 -32.83 -15.72 -16.69
N LEU A 6 -33.78 -15.03 -16.06
CA LEU A 6 -35.13 -15.58 -15.84
C LEU A 6 -35.96 -15.49 -17.13
N GLU A 7 -36.42 -16.64 -17.65
CA GLU A 7 -36.94 -16.76 -19.03
C GLU A 7 -38.47 -16.78 -19.19
N ARG A 8 -39.26 -17.00 -18.12
CA ARG A 8 -40.73 -17.18 -18.22
C ARG A 8 -41.49 -16.54 -17.07
N GLU A 9 -42.73 -16.13 -17.31
CA GLU A 9 -43.62 -15.56 -16.27
C GLU A 9 -43.80 -16.50 -15.07
N GLU A 10 -43.81 -17.81 -15.27
CA GLU A 10 -43.87 -18.82 -14.19
C GLU A 10 -42.61 -18.87 -13.31
N ASN A 11 -41.44 -18.49 -13.86
CA ASN A 11 -40.23 -18.33 -13.07
C ASN A 11 -40.20 -16.96 -12.38
N MET A 12 -40.84 -15.95 -12.97
CA MET A 12 -41.03 -14.63 -12.36
C MET A 12 -42.08 -14.62 -11.25
N SER A 13 -43.03 -15.57 -11.23
CA SER A 13 -44.06 -15.72 -10.19
C SER A 13 -43.59 -16.42 -8.93
N LYS A 14 -42.39 -17.03 -8.95
CA LYS A 14 -41.73 -17.62 -7.76
C LYS A 14 -40.92 -16.59 -6.95
N ASN A 15 -40.90 -15.33 -7.37
CA ASN A 15 -40.05 -14.32 -6.79
C ASN A 15 -40.64 -13.68 -5.54
N ASN A 16 -39.74 -13.28 -4.64
CA ASN A 16 -39.99 -12.60 -3.38
C ASN A 16 -40.98 -11.42 -3.57
N GLU A 17 -42.01 -11.32 -2.71
CA GLU A 17 -42.99 -10.22 -2.76
C GLU A 17 -42.35 -8.82 -2.62
N ASN A 18 -41.11 -8.75 -2.12
CA ASN A 18 -40.36 -7.52 -1.85
C ASN A 18 -39.20 -7.25 -2.83
N GLU A 19 -39.03 -8.01 -3.92
CA GLU A 19 -37.88 -7.88 -4.85
C GLU A 19 -37.56 -6.42 -5.23
N ILE A 20 -38.57 -5.60 -5.57
CA ILE A 20 -38.34 -4.19 -5.93
C ILE A 20 -37.73 -3.39 -4.78
N GLN A 21 -38.25 -3.57 -3.55
CA GLN A 21 -37.72 -2.89 -2.37
C GLN A 21 -36.28 -3.35 -2.06
N GLU A 22 -36.00 -4.64 -2.27
CA GLU A 22 -34.67 -5.23 -2.08
C GLU A 22 -33.66 -4.72 -3.10
N ILE A 23 -34.03 -4.64 -4.39
CA ILE A 23 -33.17 -4.08 -5.45
C ILE A 23 -32.91 -2.58 -5.20
N ILE A 24 -33.92 -1.81 -4.77
CA ILE A 24 -33.73 -0.39 -4.41
C ILE A 24 -32.76 -0.25 -3.25
N LYS A 25 -32.89 -1.10 -2.22
CA LYS A 25 -31.97 -1.10 -1.07
C LYS A 25 -30.54 -1.49 -1.50
N TRP A 26 -30.40 -2.56 -2.29
CA TRP A 26 -29.14 -3.06 -2.81
C TRP A 26 -28.43 -2.01 -3.66
N TRP A 27 -29.08 -1.46 -4.68
CA TRP A 27 -28.53 -0.41 -5.53
C TRP A 27 -28.22 0.87 -4.75
N GLY A 28 -29.07 1.20 -3.77
CA GLY A 28 -28.89 2.33 -2.86
C GLY A 28 -27.56 2.28 -2.10
N ALA A 29 -27.07 1.09 -1.74
CA ALA A 29 -25.77 0.90 -1.10
C ALA A 29 -24.58 1.27 -2.00
N HIS A 30 -24.81 1.42 -3.32
CA HIS A 30 -23.82 1.88 -4.29
C HIS A 30 -24.02 3.34 -4.74
N SER A 31 -25.01 4.03 -4.20
CA SER A 31 -25.30 5.42 -4.60
C SER A 31 -24.10 6.34 -4.36
N GLN A 32 -23.90 7.28 -5.28
CA GLN A 32 -22.77 8.23 -5.32
C GLN A 32 -21.38 7.60 -5.49
N LYS A 33 -21.29 6.27 -5.63
CA LYS A 33 -20.03 5.64 -6.05
C LYS A 33 -19.80 5.95 -7.53
N ILE A 34 -18.55 6.22 -7.86
CA ILE A 34 -18.06 6.26 -9.22
C ILE A 34 -17.30 4.95 -9.42
N ILE A 35 -17.72 4.17 -10.40
CA ILE A 35 -17.01 2.97 -10.82
C ILE A 35 -16.32 3.27 -12.14
N ASN A 36 -15.11 2.75 -12.30
CA ASN A 36 -14.37 2.86 -13.54
C ASN A 36 -14.41 1.50 -14.23
N ILE A 37 -14.80 1.48 -15.50
CA ILE A 37 -14.93 0.27 -16.31
C ILE A 37 -13.90 0.36 -17.43
N GLU A 38 -13.04 -0.65 -17.53
CA GLU A 38 -11.96 -0.71 -18.51
C GLU A 38 -12.11 -1.92 -19.43
N SER A 39 -11.77 -1.70 -20.69
CA SER A 39 -11.56 -2.70 -21.73
C SER A 39 -10.23 -2.39 -22.42
N LYS A 40 -9.85 -3.21 -23.40
CA LYS A 40 -8.61 -3.02 -24.15
C LYS A 40 -8.39 -1.60 -24.71
N ASN A 41 -9.45 -0.94 -25.22
CA ASN A 41 -9.30 0.38 -25.85
C ASN A 41 -10.21 1.48 -25.25
N HIS A 42 -11.02 1.15 -24.23
CA HIS A 42 -11.92 2.12 -23.59
C HIS A 42 -11.82 2.06 -22.07
N SER A 43 -11.81 3.23 -21.44
CA SER A 43 -11.96 3.41 -20.00
C SER A 43 -12.91 4.57 -19.75
N PHE A 44 -13.92 4.38 -18.90
CA PHE A 44 -14.86 5.44 -18.53
C PHE A 44 -15.35 5.29 -17.08
N ASP A 45 -15.77 6.42 -16.52
CA ASP A 45 -16.24 6.53 -15.14
C ASP A 45 -17.76 6.62 -15.10
N LEU A 46 -18.41 5.60 -14.56
CA LEU A 46 -19.86 5.52 -14.43
C LEU A 46 -20.31 5.92 -13.02
N LYS A 47 -21.11 6.98 -12.92
CA LYS A 47 -21.70 7.39 -11.64
C LYS A 47 -22.99 6.66 -11.35
N ILE A 48 -23.04 6.05 -10.17
CA ILE A 48 -24.21 5.32 -9.69
C ILE A 48 -25.12 6.26 -8.90
N LEU A 49 -26.34 6.47 -9.40
CA LEU A 49 -27.34 7.31 -8.77
C LEU A 49 -28.56 6.48 -8.37
N LYS A 50 -28.88 6.42 -7.07
CA LYS A 50 -30.07 5.69 -6.60
C LYS A 50 -31.37 6.21 -7.21
N THR A 51 -31.43 7.51 -7.49
CA THR A 51 -32.61 8.18 -8.03
C THR A 51 -32.92 7.81 -9.48
N ARG A 52 -31.99 7.21 -10.22
CA ARG A 52 -32.21 6.74 -11.59
C ARG A 52 -32.86 5.36 -11.64
N LEU A 53 -32.66 4.53 -10.61
CA LEU A 53 -33.10 3.14 -10.61
C LEU A 53 -34.60 2.96 -10.91
N PRO A 54 -35.54 3.73 -10.32
CA PRO A 54 -36.96 3.55 -10.63
C PRO A 54 -37.27 3.70 -12.12
N HIS A 55 -36.62 4.63 -12.81
CA HIS A 55 -36.77 4.80 -14.26
C HIS A 55 -36.11 3.67 -15.05
N LEU A 56 -34.93 3.20 -14.63
CA LEU A 56 -34.26 2.05 -15.23
C LEU A 56 -35.11 0.78 -15.14
N LEU A 57 -35.76 0.55 -13.99
CA LEU A 57 -36.65 -0.59 -13.79
C LEU A 57 -38.02 -0.39 -14.46
N GLY A 58 -38.38 0.83 -14.85
CA GLY A 58 -39.67 1.16 -15.45
C GLY A 58 -40.81 1.34 -14.43
N LEU A 59 -40.51 1.68 -13.17
CA LEU A 59 -41.51 1.84 -12.11
C LEU A 59 -42.37 3.10 -12.28
N HIS A 60 -41.94 4.08 -13.07
CA HIS A 60 -42.73 5.27 -13.43
C HIS A 60 -44.03 4.91 -14.17
N TYR A 61 -44.06 3.75 -14.83
CA TYR A 61 -45.28 3.20 -15.46
C TYR A 61 -46.39 2.83 -14.46
N MET A 62 -46.13 2.88 -13.14
CA MET A 62 -47.18 2.83 -12.13
C MET A 62 -48.09 4.06 -12.14
N LYS A 63 -47.76 5.12 -12.89
CA LYS A 63 -48.52 6.37 -12.98
C LYS A 63 -49.21 6.47 -14.32
N GLU A 64 -50.34 7.18 -14.34
CA GLU A 64 -51.06 7.53 -15.59
C GLU A 64 -50.22 8.43 -16.50
N GLU A 65 -49.40 9.31 -15.90
CA GLU A 65 -48.47 10.19 -16.62
C GLU A 65 -47.00 9.89 -16.23
N PRO A 66 -46.39 8.81 -16.78
CA PRO A 66 -45.07 8.33 -16.37
C PRO A 66 -43.94 9.36 -16.52
N GLU A 67 -44.07 10.30 -17.47
CA GLU A 67 -43.05 11.32 -17.76
C GLU A 67 -42.99 12.43 -16.70
N LYS A 68 -44.03 12.59 -15.87
CA LYS A 68 -44.12 13.67 -14.87
C LYS A 68 -43.60 13.29 -13.48
N VAL A 69 -43.21 12.04 -13.27
CA VAL A 69 -42.79 11.54 -11.95
C VAL A 69 -41.29 11.32 -11.86
N THR A 70 -40.71 11.77 -10.75
CA THR A 70 -39.29 11.60 -10.45
C THR A 70 -39.02 10.28 -9.73
N GLY A 71 -37.79 9.77 -9.84
CA GLY A 71 -37.41 8.55 -9.12
C GLY A 71 -37.44 8.72 -7.59
N ILE A 72 -37.27 9.94 -7.09
CA ILE A 72 -37.38 10.24 -5.66
C ILE A 72 -38.81 10.04 -5.17
N GLU A 73 -39.80 10.56 -5.90
CA GLU A 73 -41.21 10.39 -5.58
C GLU A 73 -41.63 8.93 -5.60
N LEU A 74 -41.22 8.18 -6.64
CA LEU A 74 -41.48 6.75 -6.74
C LEU A 74 -40.90 5.97 -5.56
N MET A 75 -39.63 6.21 -5.19
CA MET A 75 -39.02 5.54 -4.04
C MET A 75 -39.76 5.89 -2.74
N LYS A 76 -40.10 7.16 -2.51
CA LYS A 76 -40.86 7.58 -1.32
C LYS A 76 -42.20 6.87 -1.25
N GLU A 77 -42.93 6.80 -2.36
CA GLU A 77 -44.23 6.15 -2.41
C GLU A 77 -44.13 4.64 -2.11
N ILE A 78 -43.18 3.95 -2.76
CA ILE A 78 -42.95 2.51 -2.56
C ILE A 78 -42.64 2.21 -1.09
N TYR A 79 -41.79 3.00 -0.44
CA TYR A 79 -41.44 2.78 0.97
C TYR A 79 -42.56 3.21 1.93
N ASN A 80 -43.14 4.40 1.76
CA ASN A 80 -44.14 4.95 2.68
C ASN A 80 -45.43 4.12 2.67
N LYS A 81 -45.84 3.63 1.50
CA LYS A 81 -47.02 2.76 1.37
C LYS A 81 -46.69 1.28 1.49
N ASN A 82 -45.42 0.92 1.70
CA ASN A 82 -44.92 -0.45 1.76
C ASN A 82 -45.41 -1.32 0.59
N LEU A 83 -45.36 -0.76 -0.63
CA LEU A 83 -45.90 -1.41 -1.83
C LEU A 83 -45.14 -2.70 -2.12
N LYS A 84 -45.89 -3.79 -2.30
CA LYS A 84 -45.34 -5.07 -2.74
C LYS A 84 -45.27 -5.13 -4.26
N ASN A 85 -44.48 -6.07 -4.77
CA ASN A 85 -44.37 -6.30 -6.22
C ASN A 85 -45.74 -6.46 -6.88
N LYS A 86 -46.68 -7.17 -6.23
CA LYS A 86 -48.05 -7.36 -6.74
C LYS A 86 -48.81 -6.05 -6.89
N ASP A 87 -48.69 -5.12 -5.94
CA ASP A 87 -49.40 -3.83 -5.97
C ASP A 87 -48.83 -2.93 -7.08
N ILE A 88 -47.50 -2.94 -7.20
CA ILE A 88 -46.76 -2.22 -8.25
C ILE A 88 -47.14 -2.74 -9.64
N PHE A 89 -47.08 -4.06 -9.84
CA PHE A 89 -47.42 -4.68 -11.11
C PHE A 89 -48.89 -4.53 -11.48
N LYS A 90 -49.79 -4.59 -10.49
CA LYS A 90 -51.20 -4.28 -10.70
C LYS A 90 -51.38 -2.84 -11.19
N SER A 91 -50.77 -1.88 -10.51
CA SER A 91 -50.83 -0.46 -10.89
C SER A 91 -50.29 -0.21 -12.31
N ILE A 92 -49.20 -0.88 -12.70
CA ILE A 92 -48.65 -0.78 -14.07
C ILE A 92 -49.61 -1.37 -15.09
N LYS A 93 -50.23 -2.52 -14.79
CA LYS A 93 -51.21 -3.14 -15.69
C LYS A 93 -52.41 -2.23 -15.91
N GLU A 94 -52.92 -1.63 -14.83
CA GLU A 94 -54.08 -0.74 -14.85
C GLU A 94 -53.81 0.58 -15.58
N ASN A 95 -52.65 1.20 -15.33
CA ASN A 95 -52.32 2.49 -15.94
C ASN A 95 -51.70 2.38 -17.35
N GLN A 96 -51.22 1.20 -17.74
CA GLN A 96 -50.54 0.97 -19.02
C GLN A 96 -51.17 -0.21 -19.78
N ASN A 97 -50.42 -1.30 -19.97
CA ASN A 97 -50.87 -2.52 -20.63
C ASN A 97 -49.95 -3.70 -20.29
N ASP A 98 -50.37 -4.91 -20.65
CA ASP A 98 -49.63 -6.15 -20.37
C ASP A 98 -48.24 -6.19 -21.01
N PHE A 99 -48.05 -5.54 -22.16
CA PHE A 99 -46.74 -5.49 -22.83
C PHE A 99 -45.73 -4.62 -22.07
N ILE A 100 -46.16 -3.46 -21.55
CA ILE A 100 -45.33 -2.62 -20.68
C ILE A 100 -45.05 -3.35 -19.37
N LEU A 101 -46.05 -3.98 -18.76
CA LEU A 101 -45.85 -4.79 -17.56
C LEU A 101 -44.81 -5.88 -17.78
N PHE A 102 -44.89 -6.61 -18.90
CA PHE A 102 -43.90 -7.63 -19.26
C PHE A 102 -42.48 -7.04 -19.35
N LYS A 103 -42.30 -5.88 -19.98
CA LYS A 103 -41.00 -5.20 -20.04
C LYS A 103 -40.49 -4.81 -18.65
N VAL A 104 -41.36 -4.26 -17.79
CA VAL A 104 -40.99 -3.88 -16.42
C VAL A 104 -40.57 -5.10 -15.61
N LYS A 105 -41.34 -6.18 -15.64
CA LYS A 105 -40.98 -7.45 -14.97
C LYS A 105 -39.61 -7.94 -15.43
N ASN A 106 -39.34 -7.96 -16.74
CA ASN A 106 -38.03 -8.36 -17.26
C ASN A 106 -36.88 -7.50 -16.71
N ARG A 107 -37.07 -6.17 -16.61
CA ARG A 107 -36.05 -5.28 -16.05
C ARG A 107 -35.85 -5.52 -14.56
N VAL A 108 -36.94 -5.55 -13.79
CA VAL A 108 -36.91 -5.79 -12.33
C VAL A 108 -36.17 -7.08 -12.02
N PHE A 109 -36.54 -8.19 -12.65
CA PHE A 109 -36.01 -9.51 -12.28
C PHE A 109 -34.61 -9.82 -12.82
N ASN A 110 -34.08 -9.02 -13.75
CA ASN A 110 -32.77 -9.28 -14.34
C ASN A 110 -31.74 -8.17 -14.09
N PHE A 111 -32.15 -6.98 -13.60
CA PHE A 111 -31.23 -5.86 -13.41
C PHE A 111 -30.10 -6.19 -12.43
N LYS A 112 -30.43 -6.74 -11.25
CA LYS A 112 -29.42 -7.10 -10.26
C LYS A 112 -28.43 -8.14 -10.82
N ASN A 113 -28.95 -9.22 -11.39
CA ASN A 113 -28.13 -10.27 -12.01
C ASN A 113 -27.25 -9.74 -13.15
N PHE A 114 -27.76 -8.82 -13.97
CA PHE A 114 -26.98 -8.14 -15.01
C PHE A 114 -25.78 -7.39 -14.40
N MET A 115 -26.02 -6.59 -13.36
CA MET A 115 -24.96 -5.81 -12.71
C MET A 115 -23.95 -6.71 -11.99
N GLU A 116 -24.39 -7.79 -11.34
CA GLU A 116 -23.53 -8.79 -10.69
C GLU A 116 -22.64 -9.57 -11.68
N ASN A 117 -22.98 -9.54 -12.98
CA ASN A 117 -22.22 -10.19 -14.05
C ASN A 117 -21.51 -9.20 -14.98
N LEU A 118 -21.33 -7.95 -14.54
CA LEU A 118 -20.78 -6.89 -15.39
C LEU A 118 -19.38 -7.21 -15.93
N GLU A 119 -18.57 -8.00 -15.22
CA GLU A 119 -17.23 -8.40 -15.69
C GLU A 119 -17.27 -9.34 -16.91
N ASN A 120 -18.42 -9.96 -17.19
CA ASN A 120 -18.62 -10.80 -18.36
C ASN A 120 -19.26 -10.04 -19.53
N ALA A 121 -19.55 -8.75 -19.35
CA ALA A 121 -20.25 -7.94 -20.33
C ALA A 121 -19.31 -7.33 -21.37
N GLU A 122 -19.91 -6.81 -22.43
CA GLU A 122 -19.22 -6.21 -23.56
C GLU A 122 -19.66 -4.75 -23.73
N ILE A 123 -18.76 -3.89 -24.18
CA ILE A 123 -19.02 -2.48 -24.48
C ILE A 123 -19.17 -2.34 -26.00
N VAL A 124 -20.24 -1.68 -26.41
CA VAL A 124 -20.55 -1.39 -27.81
C VAL A 124 -20.99 0.07 -27.97
N LYS A 125 -20.60 0.71 -29.07
CA LYS A 125 -21.02 2.08 -29.38
C LYS A 125 -22.49 2.10 -29.81
N ASN A 126 -23.24 3.10 -29.38
CA ASN A 126 -24.55 3.36 -29.94
C ASN A 126 -24.41 3.91 -31.36
N THR A 127 -25.05 3.24 -32.31
CA THR A 127 -25.08 3.57 -33.75
C THR A 127 -26.48 3.97 -34.21
N SER A 128 -27.48 3.82 -33.33
CA SER A 128 -28.88 4.11 -33.62
C SER A 128 -29.19 5.60 -33.40
N GLN A 129 -30.09 6.13 -34.24
CA GLN A 129 -30.68 7.46 -34.05
C GLN A 129 -31.75 7.46 -32.95
N ASN A 130 -32.29 6.29 -32.60
CA ASN A 130 -33.13 6.12 -31.42
C ASN A 130 -32.21 6.12 -30.18
N MET A 131 -32.46 7.02 -29.22
CA MET A 131 -31.65 7.30 -28.02
C MET A 131 -30.31 8.04 -28.29
N PRO A 132 -30.33 9.23 -28.92
CA PRO A 132 -29.11 9.98 -29.23
C PRO A 132 -28.30 10.41 -27.99
N GLU A 133 -28.93 10.45 -26.81
CA GLU A 133 -28.29 10.75 -25.53
C GLU A 133 -27.42 9.61 -24.99
N ILE A 134 -27.60 8.38 -25.48
CA ILE A 134 -26.82 7.21 -25.09
C ILE A 134 -25.60 7.08 -26.00
N LYS A 135 -24.40 7.13 -25.43
CA LYS A 135 -23.14 7.05 -26.19
C LYS A 135 -22.74 5.62 -26.50
N HIS A 136 -22.88 4.73 -25.52
CA HIS A 136 -22.51 3.32 -25.63
C HIS A 136 -23.43 2.47 -24.75
N PHE A 137 -23.49 1.18 -25.04
CA PHE A 137 -24.17 0.20 -24.23
C PHE A 137 -23.16 -0.76 -23.62
N ILE A 138 -23.41 -1.16 -22.38
CA ILE A 138 -22.84 -2.37 -21.80
C ILE A 138 -23.85 -3.49 -22.03
N ILE A 139 -23.43 -4.57 -22.68
CA ILE A 139 -24.32 -5.63 -23.15
C ILE A 139 -23.96 -6.99 -22.57
N LEU A 140 -24.98 -7.77 -22.25
CA LEU A 140 -24.87 -9.19 -21.97
C LEU A 140 -25.77 -9.96 -22.94
N PRO A 141 -25.22 -10.92 -23.71
CA PRO A 141 -26.02 -11.75 -24.62
C PRO A 141 -27.13 -12.51 -23.91
N HIS A 142 -28.25 -12.64 -24.58
CA HIS A 142 -29.43 -13.40 -24.19
C HIS A 142 -29.90 -14.28 -25.37
N LYS A 143 -30.82 -15.21 -25.11
CA LYS A 143 -31.47 -16.06 -26.13
C LYS A 143 -32.12 -15.24 -27.25
N ASN A 144 -32.24 -15.87 -28.42
CA ASN A 144 -32.91 -15.36 -29.62
C ASN A 144 -32.34 -14.05 -30.15
N ASN A 145 -31.00 -13.93 -30.17
CA ASN A 145 -30.27 -12.73 -30.62
C ASN A 145 -30.72 -11.45 -29.90
N LYS A 146 -31.10 -11.58 -28.62
CA LYS A 146 -31.39 -10.45 -27.74
C LYS A 146 -30.22 -10.21 -26.80
N TYR A 147 -30.18 -9.03 -26.23
CA TYR A 147 -29.16 -8.60 -25.28
C TYR A 147 -29.84 -7.80 -24.19
N PHE A 148 -29.44 -8.05 -22.94
CA PHE A 148 -29.63 -7.04 -21.91
C PHE A 148 -28.63 -5.93 -22.17
N MET A 149 -29.11 -4.69 -22.24
CA MET A 149 -28.32 -3.51 -22.56
C MET A 149 -28.50 -2.45 -21.49
N LEU A 150 -27.40 -2.05 -20.87
CA LEU A 150 -27.33 -0.88 -20.01
C LEU A 150 -26.80 0.30 -20.83
N GLY A 151 -27.67 1.25 -21.16
CA GLY A 151 -27.29 2.44 -21.89
C GLY A 151 -26.57 3.44 -21.00
N VAL A 152 -25.39 3.86 -21.42
CA VAL A 152 -24.57 4.86 -20.75
C VAL A 152 -24.67 6.18 -21.51
N GLY A 153 -25.29 7.16 -20.89
CA GLY A 153 -25.40 8.53 -21.40
C GLY A 153 -24.33 9.43 -20.77
N ASN A 154 -24.20 10.65 -21.29
CA ASN A 154 -23.29 11.66 -20.76
C ASN A 154 -23.95 13.04 -20.80
N ASN A 155 -23.92 13.75 -19.67
CA ASN A 155 -24.55 15.06 -19.53
C ASN A 155 -23.55 16.24 -19.67
N GLY A 156 -22.39 16.00 -20.28
CA GLY A 156 -21.28 16.94 -20.38
C GLY A 156 -20.36 17.00 -19.15
N LYS A 157 -20.75 16.39 -18.02
CA LYS A 157 -19.95 16.35 -16.79
C LYS A 157 -19.52 14.94 -16.39
N GLU A 158 -20.43 13.98 -16.51
CA GLU A 158 -20.24 12.62 -16.03
C GLU A 158 -21.01 11.62 -16.90
N ASP A 159 -20.49 10.39 -17.01
CA ASP A 159 -21.25 9.29 -17.58
C ASP A 159 -22.22 8.74 -16.53
N TYR A 160 -23.45 8.47 -16.97
CA TYR A 160 -24.53 8.02 -16.10
C TYR A 160 -25.29 6.85 -16.72
N VAL A 161 -25.92 6.06 -15.86
CA VAL A 161 -26.82 4.98 -16.28
C VAL A 161 -28.14 5.59 -16.78
N GLY A 162 -28.37 5.51 -18.09
CA GLY A 162 -29.50 6.14 -18.76
C GLY A 162 -30.70 5.21 -18.96
N THR A 163 -30.46 3.99 -19.42
CA THR A 163 -31.55 3.02 -19.69
C THR A 163 -31.11 1.58 -19.43
N PHE A 164 -32.06 0.70 -19.18
CA PHE A 164 -31.85 -0.74 -19.11
C PHE A 164 -32.94 -1.47 -19.89
N ILE A 165 -32.56 -2.17 -20.96
CA ILE A 165 -33.50 -2.79 -21.90
C ILE A 165 -33.08 -4.20 -22.28
N LEU A 166 -34.06 -4.98 -22.77
CA LEU A 166 -33.83 -6.27 -23.42
C LEU A 166 -34.31 -6.13 -24.87
N ASP A 167 -33.39 -6.15 -25.82
CA ASP A 167 -33.70 -5.93 -27.24
C ASP A 167 -32.68 -6.63 -28.15
N ASN A 168 -32.90 -6.58 -29.46
CA ASN A 168 -31.91 -7.04 -30.46
C ASN A 168 -30.81 -6.00 -30.69
N ASP A 169 -29.81 -6.35 -31.50
CA ASP A 169 -28.63 -5.55 -31.81
C ASP A 169 -28.87 -4.23 -32.58
N ARG A 170 -30.13 -3.83 -32.84
CA ARG A 170 -30.47 -2.65 -33.65
C ARG A 170 -29.82 -1.35 -33.18
N TYR A 171 -29.44 -1.25 -31.91
CA TYR A 171 -28.80 -0.05 -31.35
C TYR A 171 -27.30 0.03 -31.63
N PHE A 172 -26.64 -1.09 -31.89
CA PHE A 172 -25.18 -1.15 -32.03
C PHE A 172 -24.74 -1.96 -33.25
N LYS A 173 -25.64 -2.19 -34.21
CA LYS A 173 -25.34 -2.96 -35.42
C LYS A 173 -24.12 -2.39 -36.14
N GLY A 174 -23.12 -3.24 -36.39
CA GLY A 174 -21.85 -2.83 -37.00
C GLY A 174 -20.86 -2.13 -36.06
N SER A 175 -21.21 -1.95 -34.78
CA SER A 175 -20.26 -1.51 -33.77
C SER A 175 -19.20 -2.58 -33.51
N LYS A 176 -17.98 -2.12 -33.23
CA LYS A 176 -16.96 -2.95 -32.60
C LYS A 176 -17.42 -3.35 -31.20
N ILE A 177 -17.12 -4.60 -30.82
CA ILE A 177 -17.43 -5.18 -29.52
C ILE A 177 -16.13 -5.26 -28.71
N GLU A 178 -16.13 -4.75 -27.49
CA GLU A 178 -14.98 -4.80 -26.59
C GLU A 178 -15.36 -5.42 -25.25
N LYS A 179 -14.66 -6.47 -24.83
CA LYS A 179 -14.92 -7.12 -23.54
C LYS A 179 -14.48 -6.21 -22.39
N ILE A 180 -15.27 -6.19 -21.32
CA ILE A 180 -14.83 -5.60 -20.06
C ILE A 180 -13.70 -6.48 -19.51
N GLU A 181 -12.58 -5.85 -19.19
CA GLU A 181 -11.42 -6.52 -18.62
C GLU A 181 -11.32 -6.28 -17.12
N LYS A 182 -11.64 -5.05 -16.67
CA LYS A 182 -11.44 -4.64 -15.28
C LYS A 182 -12.53 -3.67 -14.84
N ILE A 183 -12.91 -3.80 -13.56
CA ILE A 183 -13.87 -2.90 -12.92
C ILE A 183 -13.28 -2.45 -11.59
N TYR A 184 -13.27 -1.13 -11.41
CA TYR A 184 -12.71 -0.49 -10.25
C TYR A 184 -13.73 0.42 -9.57
N ARG A 185 -13.47 0.73 -8.30
CA ARG A 185 -14.04 1.88 -7.62
C ARG A 185 -12.93 2.77 -7.10
N TYR A 186 -13.22 4.06 -6.98
CA TYR A 186 -12.32 4.99 -6.32
C TYR A 186 -12.40 4.82 -4.79
N LYS A 187 -11.25 4.90 -4.11
CA LYS A 187 -11.17 4.75 -2.64
C LYS A 187 -11.90 5.89 -1.91
N ASN A 188 -11.83 7.10 -2.44
CA ASN A 188 -12.60 8.27 -1.99
C ASN A 188 -12.81 9.24 -3.15
N SER A 189 -13.72 10.21 -3.00
CA SER A 189 -14.08 11.16 -4.07
C SER A 189 -12.98 12.13 -4.48
N LYS A 190 -11.88 12.23 -3.71
CA LYS A 190 -10.77 13.16 -3.95
C LYS A 190 -9.50 12.44 -4.46
N SER A 191 -9.46 11.11 -4.42
CA SER A 191 -8.30 10.31 -4.78
C SER A 191 -8.54 9.57 -6.09
N LYS A 192 -7.50 9.49 -6.91
CA LYS A 192 -7.46 8.65 -8.12
C LYS A 192 -7.12 7.19 -7.81
N ASP A 193 -6.95 6.83 -6.53
CA ASP A 193 -6.67 5.45 -6.13
C ASP A 193 -7.85 4.55 -6.46
N LYS A 194 -7.62 3.63 -7.39
CA LYS A 194 -8.55 2.58 -7.80
C LYS A 194 -8.33 1.33 -6.94
N ILE A 195 -9.43 0.67 -6.59
CA ILE A 195 -9.46 -0.65 -5.97
C ILE A 195 -10.44 -1.55 -6.71
N ALA A 196 -10.17 -2.84 -6.73
CA ALA A 196 -11.00 -3.83 -7.42
C ALA A 196 -12.46 -3.74 -6.94
N PHE A 197 -13.40 -3.87 -7.88
CA PHE A 197 -14.82 -3.77 -7.60
C PHE A 197 -15.61 -4.81 -8.39
N SER A 198 -16.64 -5.34 -7.75
CA SER A 198 -17.71 -6.09 -8.38
C SER A 198 -19.02 -5.73 -7.69
N PHE A 199 -20.13 -5.86 -8.41
CA PHE A 199 -21.46 -5.84 -7.80
C PHE A 199 -21.79 -7.16 -7.08
N ASP A 200 -21.05 -8.23 -7.39
CA ASP A 200 -21.07 -9.50 -6.67
C ASP A 200 -19.94 -9.52 -5.62
N ASN A 201 -20.32 -9.27 -4.37
CA ASN A 201 -19.37 -9.25 -3.25
C ASN A 201 -18.77 -10.64 -2.97
N GLU A 202 -19.49 -11.72 -3.22
CA GLU A 202 -19.00 -13.09 -2.98
C GLU A 202 -17.91 -13.44 -3.98
N LYS A 203 -18.14 -13.10 -5.26
CA LYS A 203 -17.13 -13.24 -6.33
C LYS A 203 -15.89 -12.38 -6.04
N LEU A 204 -16.08 -11.12 -5.65
CA LEU A 204 -14.95 -10.24 -5.30
C LEU A 204 -14.13 -10.80 -4.14
N GLU A 205 -14.78 -11.26 -3.07
CA GLU A 205 -14.10 -11.82 -1.90
C GLU A 205 -13.44 -13.17 -2.22
N SER A 206 -14.05 -13.99 -3.08
CA SER A 206 -13.46 -15.25 -3.58
C SER A 206 -12.14 -15.00 -4.32
N GLU A 207 -12.13 -14.08 -5.29
CA GLU A 207 -10.90 -13.70 -6.02
C GLU A 207 -9.85 -13.09 -5.09
N ARG A 208 -10.29 -12.21 -4.20
CA ARG A 208 -9.44 -11.61 -3.18
C ARG A 208 -8.78 -12.65 -2.28
N ASN A 209 -9.51 -13.69 -1.86
CA ASN A 209 -8.98 -14.77 -1.04
C ASN A 209 -7.97 -15.64 -1.80
N LYS A 210 -8.17 -15.89 -3.10
CA LYS A 210 -7.18 -16.57 -3.95
C LYS A 210 -5.87 -15.78 -4.01
N ILE A 211 -5.96 -14.45 -4.16
CA ILE A 211 -4.79 -13.56 -4.17
C ILE A 211 -4.10 -13.56 -2.81
N LEU A 212 -4.86 -13.42 -1.71
CA LEU A 212 -4.31 -13.48 -0.35
C LEU A 212 -3.55 -14.79 -0.10
N LYS A 213 -4.05 -15.91 -0.60
CA LYS A 213 -3.35 -17.20 -0.48
C LYS A 213 -1.98 -17.17 -1.16
N LYS A 214 -1.87 -16.58 -2.36
CA LYS A 214 -0.60 -16.44 -3.10
C LYS A 214 0.36 -15.48 -2.39
N VAL A 215 -0.14 -14.30 -2.01
CA VAL A 215 0.66 -13.26 -1.33
C VAL A 215 1.19 -13.73 0.02
N ARG A 216 0.46 -14.61 0.72
CA ARG A 216 0.93 -15.25 1.97
C ARG A 216 2.01 -16.31 1.76
N GLN A 217 2.22 -16.77 0.52
CA GLN A 217 3.31 -17.68 0.18
C GLN A 217 4.54 -16.91 -0.29
N ASP A 218 4.32 -15.84 -1.06
CA ASP A 218 5.36 -14.92 -1.52
C ASP A 218 4.80 -13.49 -1.60
N GLY A 219 5.32 -12.59 -0.77
CA GLY A 219 4.90 -11.18 -0.74
C GLY A 219 5.15 -10.46 -2.06
N TRP A 220 6.11 -10.91 -2.88
CA TRP A 220 6.44 -10.29 -4.16
C TRP A 220 5.42 -10.59 -5.26
N GLU A 221 4.48 -11.52 -5.05
CA GLU A 221 3.33 -11.71 -5.93
C GLU A 221 2.52 -10.41 -6.12
N LEU A 222 2.58 -9.50 -5.14
CA LEU A 222 1.98 -8.16 -5.23
C LEU A 222 2.39 -7.41 -6.51
N LYS A 223 3.63 -7.57 -6.98
CA LYS A 223 4.17 -6.90 -8.18
C LYS A 223 3.43 -7.28 -9.47
N LYS A 224 2.80 -8.45 -9.50
CA LYS A 224 2.09 -8.99 -10.68
C LYS A 224 0.61 -8.62 -10.71
N LEU A 225 0.08 -8.14 -9.59
CA LEU A 225 -1.34 -7.83 -9.47
C LEU A 225 -1.68 -6.54 -10.22
N ASP A 226 -2.91 -6.46 -10.74
CA ASP A 226 -3.40 -5.19 -11.26
C ASP A 226 -3.65 -4.20 -10.12
N ILE A 227 -3.76 -2.92 -10.49
CA ILE A 227 -3.85 -1.79 -9.56
C ILE A 227 -4.99 -1.94 -8.54
N GLY A 228 -6.06 -2.66 -8.90
CA GLY A 228 -7.22 -2.87 -8.04
C GLY A 228 -6.89 -3.65 -6.78
N TYR A 229 -6.10 -4.72 -6.91
CA TYR A 229 -5.71 -5.58 -5.79
C TYR A 229 -4.41 -5.12 -5.14
N SER A 230 -3.49 -4.53 -5.89
CA SER A 230 -2.26 -3.95 -5.32
C SER A 230 -2.53 -2.72 -4.43
N ASN A 231 -3.73 -2.12 -4.53
CA ASN A 231 -4.20 -1.06 -3.64
C ASN A 231 -5.14 -1.56 -2.51
N ASP A 232 -5.37 -2.86 -2.37
CA ASP A 232 -6.12 -3.41 -1.25
C ASP A 232 -5.24 -3.43 0.01
N LYS A 233 -5.67 -2.74 1.07
CA LYS A 233 -4.88 -2.61 2.30
C LYS A 233 -4.50 -3.96 2.90
N LYS A 234 -5.43 -4.92 2.99
CA LYS A 234 -5.13 -6.20 3.63
C LYS A 234 -4.27 -7.09 2.73
N ILE A 235 -4.38 -7.02 1.40
CA ILE A 235 -3.41 -7.68 0.51
C ILE A 235 -2.01 -7.10 0.71
N VAL A 236 -1.87 -5.77 0.68
CA VAL A 236 -0.58 -5.09 0.86
C VAL A 236 0.02 -5.39 2.23
N THR A 237 -0.79 -5.33 3.30
CA THR A 237 -0.33 -5.63 4.67
C THR A 237 0.15 -7.08 4.80
N GLU A 238 -0.52 -8.05 4.18
CA GLU A 238 -0.06 -9.44 4.22
C GLU A 238 1.21 -9.64 3.38
N ALA A 239 1.38 -8.90 2.28
CA ALA A 239 2.59 -8.94 1.46
C ALA A 239 3.83 -8.46 2.23
N VAL A 240 3.73 -7.30 2.89
CA VAL A 240 4.86 -6.74 3.64
C VAL A 240 5.19 -7.53 4.91
N LYS A 241 4.26 -8.33 5.44
CA LYS A 241 4.52 -9.26 6.54
C LYS A 241 5.34 -10.46 6.09
N GLN A 242 5.20 -10.88 4.83
CA GLN A 242 6.01 -11.97 4.27
C GLN A 242 7.43 -11.50 3.95
N ASP A 243 7.56 -10.33 3.30
CA ASP A 243 8.86 -9.68 3.09
C ASP A 243 8.71 -8.16 3.22
N GLY A 244 9.37 -7.58 4.22
CA GLY A 244 9.33 -6.14 4.49
C GLY A 244 9.84 -5.29 3.32
N MET A 245 10.71 -5.82 2.46
CA MET A 245 11.24 -5.12 1.28
C MET A 245 10.19 -4.89 0.19
N VAL A 246 9.05 -5.60 0.25
CA VAL A 246 7.89 -5.34 -0.63
C VAL A 246 7.40 -3.89 -0.49
N LEU A 247 7.66 -3.23 0.65
CA LEU A 247 7.36 -1.81 0.83
C LEU A 247 7.97 -0.89 -0.26
N SER A 248 9.04 -1.35 -0.94
CA SER A 248 9.67 -0.63 -2.05
C SER A 248 8.78 -0.45 -3.29
N ILE A 249 7.80 -1.35 -3.50
CA ILE A 249 6.96 -1.38 -4.70
C ILE A 249 5.50 -0.99 -4.44
N VAL A 250 5.08 -0.84 -3.18
CA VAL A 250 3.70 -0.44 -2.86
C VAL A 250 3.46 1.02 -3.23
N ASN A 251 2.19 1.38 -3.46
CA ASN A 251 1.80 2.77 -3.67
C ASN A 251 2.25 3.65 -2.49
N SER A 252 2.71 4.88 -2.78
CA SER A 252 3.16 5.86 -1.79
C SER A 252 2.21 6.08 -0.60
N ASN A 253 0.90 5.87 -0.78
CA ASN A 253 -0.07 5.96 0.31
C ASN A 253 0.15 4.89 1.41
N PHE A 254 0.68 3.72 1.05
CA PHE A 254 1.06 2.67 2.01
C PHE A 254 2.44 2.91 2.64
N GLN A 255 3.36 3.57 1.94
CA GLN A 255 4.64 4.04 2.51
C GLN A 255 4.45 5.15 3.56
N LYS A 256 3.27 5.76 3.60
CA LYS A 256 2.81 6.73 4.60
C LYS A 256 1.90 6.12 5.66
N ASP A 257 1.38 4.91 5.44
CA ASP A 257 0.49 4.23 6.39
C ASP A 257 1.32 3.59 7.50
N LYS A 258 1.23 4.15 8.71
CA LYS A 258 2.03 3.71 9.87
C LYS A 258 1.90 2.21 10.13
N GLU A 259 0.68 1.67 10.07
CA GLU A 259 0.44 0.25 10.34
C GLU A 259 1.14 -0.66 9.30
N THR A 260 1.04 -0.31 8.02
CA THR A 260 1.69 -1.07 6.95
C THR A 260 3.21 -1.00 7.07
N VAL A 261 3.78 0.19 7.29
CA VAL A 261 5.24 0.33 7.48
C VAL A 261 5.71 -0.40 8.73
N LEU A 262 4.96 -0.33 9.83
CA LEU A 262 5.30 -1.03 11.07
C LEU A 262 5.36 -2.55 10.86
N ASN A 263 4.42 -3.14 10.13
CA ASN A 263 4.48 -4.55 9.76
C ASN A 263 5.70 -4.87 8.89
N ALA A 264 6.03 -3.98 7.93
CA ALA A 264 7.21 -4.16 7.08
C ALA A 264 8.52 -4.14 7.87
N VAL A 265 8.72 -3.15 8.75
CA VAL A 265 9.95 -3.03 9.54
C VAL A 265 10.09 -4.12 10.61
N LYS A 266 8.96 -4.62 11.13
CA LYS A 266 8.93 -5.80 12.00
C LYS A 266 9.40 -7.07 11.29
N ASN A 267 9.21 -7.18 9.99
CA ASN A 267 9.76 -8.27 9.20
C ASN A 267 11.24 -7.99 8.84
N ASN A 268 11.54 -6.79 8.34
CA ASN A 268 12.89 -6.39 7.94
C ASN A 268 13.14 -4.91 8.27
N GLY A 269 14.01 -4.62 9.24
CA GLY A 269 14.30 -3.25 9.69
C GLY A 269 14.75 -2.30 8.57
N LEU A 270 15.46 -2.81 7.55
CA LEU A 270 15.93 -2.00 6.42
C LEU A 270 14.78 -1.52 5.51
N ALA A 271 13.58 -2.09 5.62
CA ALA A 271 12.38 -1.62 4.92
C ALA A 271 12.06 -0.15 5.25
N LEU A 272 12.54 0.37 6.39
CA LEU A 272 12.42 1.78 6.76
C LEU A 272 12.94 2.73 5.66
N LYS A 273 13.90 2.29 4.84
CA LYS A 273 14.39 3.03 3.65
C LYS A 273 13.26 3.51 2.73
N PHE A 274 12.20 2.71 2.58
CA PHE A 274 11.08 3.00 1.67
C PHE A 274 9.93 3.74 2.32
N ALA A 275 9.97 3.95 3.63
CA ALA A 275 8.96 4.72 4.33
C ALA A 275 9.02 6.21 3.97
N SER A 276 7.89 6.89 4.11
CA SER A 276 7.81 8.35 3.96
C SER A 276 8.64 9.09 5.02
N LYS A 277 8.98 10.36 4.74
CA LYS A 277 9.77 11.21 5.65
C LYS A 277 9.15 11.34 7.04
N ASP A 278 7.81 11.43 7.10
CA ASP A 278 7.07 11.56 8.36
C ASP A 278 7.20 10.28 9.19
N ILE A 279 7.09 9.10 8.56
CA ILE A 279 7.27 7.81 9.24
C ILE A 279 8.73 7.60 9.68
N LYS A 280 9.71 8.02 8.87
CA LYS A 280 11.14 8.00 9.25
C LYS A 280 11.47 8.90 10.45
N SER A 281 10.59 9.84 10.78
CA SER A 281 10.72 10.72 11.94
C SER A 281 9.86 10.25 13.13
N ASN A 282 9.16 9.13 13.01
CA ASN A 282 8.37 8.53 14.09
C ASN A 282 9.26 7.63 14.97
N LYS A 283 9.52 8.07 16.21
CA LYS A 283 10.39 7.39 17.18
C LYS A 283 10.05 5.91 17.37
N GLU A 284 8.77 5.58 17.51
CA GLU A 284 8.29 4.19 17.68
C GLU A 284 8.60 3.30 16.48
N THR A 285 8.30 3.77 15.26
CA THR A 285 8.53 2.98 14.04
C THR A 285 10.02 2.80 13.77
N VAL A 286 10.83 3.83 13.99
CA VAL A 286 12.29 3.75 13.84
C VAL A 286 12.90 2.82 14.90
N MET A 287 12.44 2.88 16.15
CA MET A 287 12.92 1.97 17.20
C MET A 287 12.61 0.51 16.85
N GLU A 288 11.42 0.22 16.32
CA GLU A 288 11.07 -1.14 15.89
C GLU A 288 11.96 -1.61 14.72
N ALA A 289 12.26 -0.72 13.78
CA ALA A 289 13.19 -1.02 12.68
C ALA A 289 14.62 -1.30 13.17
N VAL A 290 15.12 -0.46 14.08
CA VAL A 290 16.44 -0.61 14.72
C VAL A 290 16.54 -1.90 15.51
N LYS A 291 15.49 -2.27 16.25
CA LYS A 291 15.42 -3.54 16.98
C LYS A 291 15.59 -4.75 16.06
N GLN A 292 15.12 -4.67 14.82
CA GLN A 292 15.30 -5.75 13.84
C GLN A 292 16.62 -5.69 13.08
N ASN A 293 17.13 -4.48 12.81
CA ASN A 293 18.46 -4.29 12.24
C ASN A 293 18.95 -2.89 12.59
N LEU A 294 20.02 -2.80 13.39
CA LEU A 294 20.57 -1.51 13.82
C LEU A 294 20.90 -0.58 12.65
N SER A 295 21.36 -1.14 11.53
CA SER A 295 21.69 -0.37 10.32
C SER A 295 20.48 0.36 9.73
N ALA A 296 19.26 0.04 10.14
CA ALA A 296 18.06 0.80 9.78
C ALA A 296 18.11 2.25 10.31
N LEU A 297 18.89 2.52 11.37
CA LEU A 297 19.07 3.87 11.93
C LEU A 297 19.56 4.87 10.88
N GLN A 298 20.34 4.43 9.88
CA GLN A 298 20.80 5.28 8.78
C GLN A 298 19.64 5.94 8.00
N TYR A 299 18.46 5.31 7.99
CA TYR A 299 17.26 5.80 7.31
C TYR A 299 16.35 6.65 8.18
N ALA A 300 16.64 6.78 9.47
CA ALA A 300 15.89 7.64 10.37
C ALA A 300 16.01 9.12 9.95
N GLY A 301 14.98 9.90 10.24
CA GLY A 301 14.98 11.34 10.01
C GLY A 301 16.06 12.03 10.84
N ASP A 302 16.64 13.11 10.31
CA ASP A 302 17.79 13.80 10.93
C ASP A 302 17.52 14.30 12.34
N LYS A 303 16.26 14.64 12.67
CA LYS A 303 15.87 15.01 14.04
C LYS A 303 16.10 13.87 15.03
N LEU A 304 15.74 12.63 14.67
CA LEU A 304 15.95 11.47 15.54
C LEU A 304 17.42 11.06 15.61
N LYS A 305 18.17 11.16 14.49
CA LYS A 305 19.62 10.93 14.50
C LYS A 305 20.40 11.95 15.34
N ASN A 306 19.77 13.06 15.74
CA ASN A 306 20.34 14.07 16.64
C ASN A 306 19.58 14.18 17.98
N ASP A 307 18.68 13.25 18.29
CA ASP A 307 17.96 13.20 19.56
C ASP A 307 18.81 12.43 20.59
N LYS A 308 19.36 13.16 21.56
CA LYS A 308 20.26 12.61 22.59
C LYS A 308 19.61 11.45 23.34
N GLU A 309 18.37 11.60 23.80
CA GLU A 309 17.67 10.58 24.59
C GLU A 309 17.38 9.34 23.75
N PHE A 310 16.96 9.52 22.50
CA PHE A 310 16.70 8.40 21.60
C PHE A 310 17.96 7.61 21.28
N ILE A 311 19.06 8.29 20.97
CA ILE A 311 20.34 7.64 20.67
C ILE A 311 20.93 6.95 21.91
N THR A 312 20.85 7.58 23.09
CA THR A 312 21.24 6.93 24.35
C THR A 312 20.49 5.61 24.56
N GLN A 313 19.17 5.58 24.34
CA GLN A 313 18.38 4.34 24.46
C GLN A 313 18.82 3.26 23.45
N ILE A 314 19.25 3.65 22.25
CA ILE A 314 19.76 2.69 21.24
C ILE A 314 21.12 2.14 21.68
N ILE A 315 22.02 2.98 22.17
CA ILE A 315 23.35 2.56 22.68
C ILE A 315 23.17 1.57 23.84
N GLU A 316 22.34 1.91 24.83
CA GLU A 316 22.10 1.06 26.01
C GLU A 316 21.52 -0.32 25.63
N LYS A 317 20.71 -0.39 24.57
CA LYS A 317 20.13 -1.65 24.09
C LYS A 317 21.07 -2.45 23.17
N ASN A 318 22.10 -1.82 22.61
CA ASN A 318 23.01 -2.41 21.63
C ASN A 318 24.47 -2.07 21.98
N PRO A 319 24.97 -2.44 23.18
CA PRO A 319 26.26 -1.96 23.70
C PRO A 319 27.46 -2.34 22.81
N ASN A 320 27.40 -3.49 22.14
CA ASN A 320 28.50 -4.00 21.34
C ASN A 320 28.49 -3.51 19.88
N GLU A 321 27.46 -2.76 19.48
CA GLU A 321 27.26 -2.39 18.09
C GLU A 321 27.82 -0.99 17.77
N PHE A 322 28.12 -0.74 16.50
CA PHE A 322 28.64 0.55 16.00
C PHE A 322 27.52 1.58 15.78
N VAL A 323 26.84 1.99 16.85
CA VAL A 323 25.72 2.95 16.78
C VAL A 323 26.15 4.31 16.20
N LEU A 324 27.32 4.84 16.59
CA LEU A 324 27.71 6.21 16.24
C LEU A 324 27.92 6.41 14.74
N GLN A 325 28.19 5.35 13.98
CA GLN A 325 28.33 5.43 12.51
C GLN A 325 27.05 5.95 11.82
N TYR A 326 25.88 5.82 12.45
CA TYR A 326 24.58 6.23 11.90
C TYR A 326 24.02 7.51 12.51
N VAL A 327 24.73 8.11 13.46
CA VAL A 327 24.26 9.25 14.26
C VAL A 327 24.67 10.57 13.60
N GLY A 328 23.87 11.62 13.80
CA GLY A 328 24.17 12.95 13.27
C GLY A 328 25.46 13.54 13.85
N GLU A 329 26.11 14.40 13.09
CA GLU A 329 27.43 14.98 13.44
C GLU A 329 27.43 15.66 14.81
N ASN A 330 26.34 16.36 15.16
CA ASN A 330 26.21 17.06 16.43
C ASN A 330 26.33 16.10 17.62
N LEU A 331 25.73 14.91 17.54
CA LEU A 331 25.83 13.90 18.60
C LEU A 331 27.13 13.11 18.54
N ARG A 332 27.75 12.94 17.36
CA ARG A 332 29.11 12.39 17.26
C ARG A 332 30.18 13.29 17.91
N ASN A 333 29.90 14.59 18.05
CA ASN A 333 30.71 15.53 18.82
C ASN A 333 30.23 15.74 20.27
N ASN A 334 29.23 14.97 20.73
CA ASN A 334 28.74 15.07 22.10
C ASN A 334 29.54 14.16 23.03
N LYS A 335 30.29 14.76 23.97
CA LYS A 335 31.16 14.03 24.90
C LYS A 335 30.42 12.97 25.71
N ASP A 336 29.22 13.24 26.22
CA ASP A 336 28.45 12.27 27.02
C ASP A 336 28.07 11.04 26.19
N ILE A 337 27.60 11.26 24.95
CA ILE A 337 27.24 10.17 24.03
C ILE A 337 28.47 9.36 23.62
N ALA A 338 29.59 10.05 23.35
CA ALA A 338 30.86 9.39 23.05
C ALA A 338 31.32 8.52 24.22
N LEU A 339 31.38 9.07 25.44
CA LEU A 339 31.77 8.31 26.64
C LEU A 339 30.86 7.11 26.89
N ASN A 340 29.54 7.26 26.74
CA ASN A 340 28.60 6.15 26.89
C ASN A 340 28.84 5.06 25.83
N SER A 341 29.18 5.44 24.61
CA SER A 341 29.43 4.49 23.51
C SER A 341 30.76 3.76 23.68
N VAL A 342 31.86 4.48 23.91
CA VAL A 342 33.21 3.90 23.96
C VAL A 342 33.45 3.03 25.19
N LYS A 343 32.73 3.28 26.29
CA LYS A 343 32.78 2.41 27.48
C LYS A 343 32.20 1.01 27.25
N ASN A 344 31.32 0.87 26.26
CA ASN A 344 30.70 -0.40 25.90
C ASN A 344 31.37 -1.04 24.66
N ASN A 345 31.91 -0.23 23.75
CA ASN A 345 32.68 -0.67 22.60
C ASN A 345 33.69 0.42 22.21
N GLY A 346 34.95 0.27 22.59
CA GLY A 346 36.05 1.21 22.39
C GLY A 346 36.32 1.54 20.94
N MET A 347 36.00 0.63 20.01
CA MET A 347 36.13 0.87 18.57
C MET A 347 35.12 1.92 18.05
N GLN A 348 34.12 2.31 18.86
CA GLN A 348 33.27 3.48 18.58
C GLN A 348 34.06 4.79 18.47
N LEU A 349 35.30 4.85 19.01
CA LEU A 349 36.21 5.98 18.84
C LEU A 349 36.49 6.30 17.36
N ALA A 350 36.40 5.32 16.46
CA ALA A 350 36.51 5.55 15.02
C ALA A 350 35.45 6.52 14.47
N PHE A 351 34.28 6.59 15.12
CA PHE A 351 33.09 7.30 14.65
C PHE A 351 32.79 8.60 15.40
N VAL A 352 33.51 8.91 16.48
CA VAL A 352 33.37 10.23 17.13
C VAL A 352 34.00 11.33 16.27
N SER A 353 33.72 12.59 16.60
CA SER A 353 34.36 13.75 15.95
C SER A 353 35.87 13.77 16.17
N ASP A 354 36.60 14.45 15.27
CA ASP A 354 38.06 14.60 15.42
C ASP A 354 38.45 15.42 16.66
N ASP A 355 37.55 16.28 17.16
CA ASP A 355 37.75 16.98 18.43
C ASP A 355 37.69 16.02 19.63
N LEU A 356 36.78 15.04 19.62
CA LEU A 356 36.69 14.05 20.69
C LEU A 356 37.77 12.96 20.60
N LYS A 357 38.38 12.72 19.42
CA LYS A 357 39.60 11.92 19.30
C LYS A 357 40.83 12.58 19.96
N LYS A 358 40.75 13.87 20.26
CA LYS A 358 41.74 14.63 21.06
C LYS A 358 41.33 14.76 22.52
N ASP A 359 40.12 14.37 22.89
CA ASP A 359 39.68 14.37 24.28
C ASP A 359 40.30 13.19 25.01
N ARG A 360 41.20 13.51 25.93
CA ARG A 360 41.99 12.53 26.69
C ARG A 360 41.11 11.53 27.44
N GLU A 361 39.98 11.97 27.99
CA GLU A 361 39.08 11.12 28.77
C GLU A 361 38.36 10.12 27.86
N VAL A 362 37.85 10.59 26.72
CA VAL A 362 37.18 9.73 25.72
C VAL A 362 38.13 8.66 25.20
N VAL A 363 39.35 9.03 24.82
CA VAL A 363 40.35 8.08 24.32
C VAL A 363 40.77 7.08 25.40
N LEU A 364 41.01 7.54 26.63
CA LEU A 364 41.42 6.67 27.73
C LEU A 364 40.35 5.61 28.04
N GLU A 365 39.07 6.00 28.07
CA GLU A 365 37.97 5.04 28.30
C GLU A 365 37.81 4.07 27.12
N ALA A 366 38.03 4.52 25.88
CA ALA A 366 37.99 3.65 24.71
C ALA A 366 39.10 2.57 24.74
N VAL A 367 40.34 2.94 25.08
CA VAL A 367 41.47 1.98 25.10
C VAL A 367 41.41 1.01 26.27
N LYS A 368 40.83 1.41 27.41
CA LYS A 368 40.56 0.50 28.53
C LYS A 368 39.58 -0.60 28.14
N GLU A 369 38.62 -0.31 27.26
CA GLU A 369 37.70 -1.30 26.74
C GLU A 369 38.38 -2.13 25.63
N ASN A 370 39.00 -1.48 24.65
CA ASN A 370 39.70 -2.15 23.54
C ASN A 370 40.99 -1.43 23.17
N GLY A 371 42.13 -2.06 23.42
CA GLY A 371 43.45 -1.48 23.16
C GLY A 371 43.69 -1.06 21.71
N LEU A 372 43.05 -1.74 20.74
CA LEU A 372 43.15 -1.39 19.32
C LEU A 372 42.46 -0.06 18.99
N ALA A 373 41.57 0.45 19.86
CA ALA A 373 40.98 1.77 19.71
C ALA A 373 42.03 2.88 19.64
N LEU A 374 43.25 2.65 20.15
CA LEU A 374 44.38 3.56 20.04
C LEU A 374 44.66 3.99 18.59
N GLU A 375 44.36 3.14 17.59
CA GLU A 375 44.48 3.45 16.17
C GLU A 375 43.80 4.77 15.80
N PHE A 376 42.63 5.05 16.39
CA PHE A 376 41.77 6.19 16.06
C PHE A 376 42.02 7.44 16.90
N ALA A 377 42.87 7.35 17.93
CA ALA A 377 43.20 8.50 18.77
C ALA A 377 43.98 9.58 17.98
N ASP A 378 44.00 10.82 18.48
CA ASP A 378 44.93 11.84 17.98
C ASP A 378 46.40 11.41 18.19
N GLU A 379 47.28 11.81 17.26
CA GLU A 379 48.71 11.46 17.29
C GLU A 379 49.44 11.88 18.57
N ASN A 380 48.95 12.90 19.29
CA ASN A 380 49.51 13.29 20.58
C ASN A 380 49.11 12.31 21.68
N LEU A 381 47.86 11.83 21.67
CA LEU A 381 47.35 10.88 22.66
C LEU A 381 47.88 9.46 22.44
N LYS A 382 48.23 9.09 21.20
CA LYS A 382 48.97 7.85 20.91
C LYS A 382 50.34 7.76 21.58
N LYS A 383 50.86 8.89 22.09
CA LYS A 383 52.15 9.01 22.80
C LYS A 383 51.97 9.31 24.29
N ASP A 384 50.73 9.49 24.77
CA ASP A 384 50.46 9.64 26.19
C ASP A 384 50.80 8.32 26.89
N GLY A 385 51.72 8.38 27.86
CA GLY A 385 52.28 7.20 28.49
C GLY A 385 51.23 6.34 29.21
N GLN A 386 50.19 6.96 29.79
CA GLN A 386 49.11 6.23 30.45
C GLN A 386 48.19 5.57 29.42
N ILE A 387 47.76 6.30 28.40
CA ILE A 387 46.87 5.77 27.36
C ILE A 387 47.55 4.60 26.63
N LEU A 388 48.83 4.75 26.28
CA LEU A 388 49.58 3.69 25.64
C LEU A 388 49.75 2.47 26.55
N PHE A 389 50.08 2.69 27.82
CA PHE A 389 50.22 1.60 28.78
C PHE A 389 48.91 0.79 28.86
N GLU A 390 47.77 1.47 29.02
CA GLU A 390 46.47 0.79 29.07
C GLU A 390 46.12 0.09 27.76
N ALA A 391 46.39 0.73 26.62
CA ALA A 391 46.14 0.12 25.31
C ALA A 391 46.94 -1.19 25.12
N VAL A 392 48.21 -1.21 25.52
CA VAL A 392 49.09 -2.39 25.41
C VAL A 392 48.70 -3.49 26.42
N ILE A 393 48.26 -3.11 27.63
CA ILE A 393 47.73 -4.06 28.61
C ILE A 393 46.46 -4.74 28.07
N GLN A 394 45.58 -3.98 27.43
CA GLN A 394 44.34 -4.51 26.88
C GLN A 394 44.56 -5.30 25.59
N ASN A 395 45.47 -4.85 24.71
CA ASN A 395 45.91 -5.58 23.53
C ASN A 395 47.38 -5.23 23.19
N PRO A 396 48.33 -6.18 23.30
CA PRO A 396 49.74 -5.93 22.99
C PRO A 396 50.01 -5.41 21.58
N GLU A 397 49.18 -5.76 20.58
CA GLU A 397 49.30 -5.28 19.21
C GLU A 397 49.03 -3.77 19.09
N ALA A 398 48.36 -3.15 20.07
CA ALA A 398 48.14 -1.72 20.09
C ALA A 398 49.45 -0.90 20.06
N VAL A 399 50.58 -1.50 20.47
CA VAL A 399 51.91 -0.89 20.38
C VAL A 399 52.27 -0.51 18.94
N GLU A 400 51.71 -1.18 17.93
CA GLU A 400 51.93 -0.87 16.52
C GLU A 400 51.38 0.49 16.11
N PHE A 401 50.27 0.92 16.72
CA PHE A 401 49.69 2.24 16.51
C PHE A 401 50.48 3.34 17.21
N SER A 402 51.36 2.96 18.15
CA SER A 402 52.30 3.88 18.75
C SER A 402 53.58 3.96 17.91
N ASN A 403 54.18 5.15 17.82
CA ASN A 403 55.49 5.32 17.20
C ASN A 403 56.65 4.74 18.05
N ILE A 404 56.36 4.02 19.15
CA ILE A 404 57.35 3.48 20.08
C ILE A 404 57.96 2.18 19.57
N ARG A 405 57.24 1.33 18.82
CA ARG A 405 57.84 0.14 18.20
C ARG A 405 59.04 0.50 17.34
N LYS A 406 58.96 1.59 16.55
CA LYS A 406 60.09 2.12 15.76
C LYS A 406 61.26 2.63 16.61
N LYS A 407 61.00 3.10 17.84
CA LYS A 407 62.06 3.52 18.78
C LYS A 407 62.70 2.31 19.48
N ILE A 408 61.93 1.33 19.92
CA ILE A 408 62.44 0.10 20.57
C ILE A 408 63.37 -0.65 19.62
N PHE A 409 62.93 -0.93 18.38
CA PHE A 409 63.81 -1.58 17.38
C PHE A 409 65.03 -0.72 16.99
N LYS A 410 64.94 0.62 17.08
CA LYS A 410 66.13 1.48 16.90
C LYS A 410 67.10 1.39 18.08
N VAL A 411 66.59 1.26 19.31
CA VAL A 411 67.41 1.14 20.52
C VAL A 411 68.06 -0.25 20.60
N GLU A 412 67.34 -1.34 20.34
CA GLU A 412 67.92 -2.70 20.30
C GLU A 412 69.05 -2.82 19.26
N ASN A 413 68.88 -2.23 18.08
CA ASN A 413 69.95 -2.20 17.08
C ASN A 413 71.14 -1.33 17.52
N GLN A 414 70.92 -0.24 18.26
CA GLN A 414 71.99 0.61 18.79
C GLN A 414 72.71 0.01 20.01
N GLU A 415 72.03 -0.78 20.83
CA GLU A 415 72.62 -1.52 21.96
C GLU A 415 73.44 -2.71 21.46
N ASN A 416 72.94 -3.46 20.49
CA ASN A 416 73.71 -4.50 19.80
C ASN A 416 75.01 -3.92 19.16
N ASP A 417 74.92 -2.76 18.49
CA ASP A 417 76.10 -2.08 17.93
C ASP A 417 77.11 -1.60 19.00
N LYS A 418 76.64 -1.22 20.19
CA LYS A 418 77.51 -0.82 21.31
C LYS A 418 78.16 -2.02 22.00
N GLU A 419 77.45 -3.14 22.11
CA GLU A 419 77.96 -4.37 22.70
C GLU A 419 79.03 -5.01 21.79
N ILE A 420 78.83 -4.97 20.46
CA ILE A 420 79.84 -5.36 19.47
C ILE A 420 81.10 -4.49 19.61
N LYS A 421 80.96 -3.15 19.70
CA LYS A 421 82.11 -2.24 19.86
C LYS A 421 82.81 -2.32 21.23
N LYS A 422 82.13 -2.80 22.26
CA LYS A 422 82.73 -3.03 23.59
C LYS A 422 83.55 -4.32 23.58
N ASN A 423 83.04 -5.38 22.97
CA ASN A 423 83.76 -6.65 22.80
C ASN A 423 84.99 -6.53 21.88
N GLU A 424 84.97 -5.63 20.89
CA GLU A 424 86.16 -5.31 20.08
C GLU A 424 87.27 -4.56 20.85
N LYS A 425 86.92 -3.78 21.89
CA LYS A 425 87.92 -3.07 22.72
C LYS A 425 88.56 -3.95 23.78
N ASP A 426 87.84 -4.95 24.29
CA ASP A 426 88.37 -5.92 25.25
C ASP A 426 89.23 -7.01 24.56
N PHE A 427 89.22 -7.09 23.23
CA PHE A 427 90.11 -7.94 22.42
C PHE A 427 91.44 -7.28 22.00
N VAL A 428 91.66 -6.00 22.33
CA VAL A 428 92.84 -5.19 21.92
C VAL A 428 93.64 -4.67 23.12
N LYS A 429 93.55 -5.32 24.28
CA LYS A 429 94.46 -5.14 25.42
C LYS A 429 94.94 -6.50 25.90
#